data_AF-A0A498GBP1-F1
#
_entry.id   AF-A0A498GBP1-F1
#
_cell.length_a   1.000
_cell.length_b   1.000
_cell.length_c   1.000
_cell.angle_alpha   90.00
_cell.angle_beta   90.00
_cell.angle_gamma   90.00
#
_symmetry.space_group_name_H-M   'P 1'
#
loop_
_entity.id
_entity.type
_entity.pdbx_description
1 polymer ?
#
loop_
_entity_poly.entity_id
_entity_poly.type
_entity_poly.pdbx_seq_one_letter_code
_entity_poly.pdbx_strand_id
1 'polypeptide(L)'
;MTQPASTADLDELVDTTAATRSTEQPYGDHAQILSQADDQSPLLDVPVAVCCPNCGEAVTLHERGLPGDVPYFDSACTQCDVDVRTWCAVGIDAAYHQIVEPAALTTMVQQFWDDWLWSGITNSKGEPRTDEYTERFATKSTAFGWNWEVTCPLCRRTRTALERDSALVGGNLDYHHWSHNPDQGVCLCRECHNIIGFDTYDTELEERAESWGFDSRHDLQVIRLALRDAAVTGRPVGIRSTTALVDRYNLLHSPESVRQLLESIGNNESLRELFLDKRLVAGIDANC
;
A
#
# COMPACT_ATOMS: atom_id res chain seq x y z
N MET A 1 -8.80 -18.80 37.61
CA MET A 1 -9.20 -19.30 36.27
C MET A 1 -9.73 -18.09 35.53
N THR A 2 -8.88 -17.45 34.73
CA THR A 2 -9.22 -16.24 33.99
C THR A 2 -9.53 -16.70 32.57
N GLN A 3 -10.77 -16.49 32.11
CA GLN A 3 -11.12 -16.72 30.71
C GLN A 3 -10.27 -15.79 29.83
N PRO A 4 -9.73 -16.25 28.69
CA PRO A 4 -9.16 -15.35 27.71
C PRO A 4 -10.28 -14.44 27.18
N ALA A 5 -10.06 -13.13 27.21
CA ALA A 5 -10.97 -12.18 26.57
C ALA A 5 -11.04 -12.54 25.08
N SER A 6 -12.26 -12.66 24.55
CA SER A 6 -12.45 -12.96 23.14
C SER A 6 -12.08 -11.75 22.31
N THR A 7 -11.62 -11.99 21.07
CA THR A 7 -11.36 -10.99 20.03
C THR A 7 -12.46 -9.94 19.83
N ALA A 8 -13.67 -10.14 20.36
CA ALA A 8 -14.77 -9.18 20.36
C ALA A 8 -14.47 -7.89 21.17
N ASP A 9 -13.61 -7.91 22.20
CA ASP A 9 -13.33 -6.70 23.02
C ASP A 9 -12.39 -5.69 22.32
N LEU A 10 -11.77 -6.08 21.21
CA LEU A 10 -11.01 -5.17 20.34
C LEU A 10 -11.92 -4.40 19.36
N ASP A 11 -13.16 -4.89 19.14
CA ASP A 11 -14.08 -4.38 18.12
C ASP A 11 -14.92 -3.17 18.61
N GLU A 12 -15.08 -2.96 19.93
CA GLU A 12 -15.90 -1.87 20.50
C GLU A 12 -15.20 -0.49 20.58
N LEU A 13 -13.89 -0.41 20.32
CA LEU A 13 -13.08 0.82 20.56
C LEU A 13 -12.91 1.74 19.34
N VAL A 14 -13.51 1.40 18.19
CA VAL A 14 -13.56 2.25 17.01
C VAL A 14 -15.00 2.27 16.50
N ASP A 15 -15.63 3.45 16.46
CA ASP A 15 -16.97 3.60 15.89
C ASP A 15 -16.90 3.30 14.38
N THR A 16 -17.56 2.23 13.94
CA THR A 16 -17.32 1.60 12.63
C THR A 16 -18.45 1.89 11.64
N THR A 17 -18.17 2.70 10.62
CA THR A 17 -18.95 2.71 9.36
C THR A 17 -18.22 1.89 8.31
N ALA A 18 -18.87 0.81 7.86
CA ALA A 18 -18.29 -0.14 6.92
C ALA A 18 -18.09 0.46 5.51
N ALA A 19 -16.84 0.58 5.07
CA ALA A 19 -16.49 0.77 3.67
C ALA A 19 -15.77 -0.47 3.12
N THR A 20 -16.38 -1.13 2.14
CA THR A 20 -15.84 -2.32 1.46
C THR A 20 -15.03 -1.90 0.24
N ARG A 21 -13.71 -1.74 0.38
CA ARG A 21 -12.79 -1.77 -0.79
C ARG A 21 -12.58 -3.22 -1.21
N SER A 22 -12.90 -3.56 -2.46
CA SER A 22 -12.63 -4.86 -3.06
C SER A 22 -11.12 -5.00 -3.34
N THR A 23 -10.55 -6.13 -2.93
CA THR A 23 -9.18 -6.55 -3.23
C THR A 23 -9.17 -7.70 -4.24
N GLU A 24 -10.16 -7.74 -5.15
CA GLU A 24 -10.22 -8.77 -6.18
C GLU A 24 -9.20 -8.45 -7.27
N GLN A 25 -8.24 -9.37 -7.47
CA GLN A 25 -7.48 -9.43 -8.72
C GLN A 25 -8.45 -9.89 -9.81
N PRO A 26 -8.90 -9.00 -10.72
CA PRO A 26 -10.06 -9.27 -11.58
C PRO A 26 -9.82 -10.45 -12.54
N TYR A 27 -8.57 -10.80 -12.80
CA TYR A 27 -8.17 -11.89 -13.68
C TYR A 27 -7.24 -12.92 -13.02
N GLY A 28 -7.03 -12.85 -11.69
CA GLY A 28 -6.07 -13.71 -10.99
C GLY A 28 -4.70 -13.76 -11.68
N ASP A 29 -4.16 -14.96 -11.86
CA ASP A 29 -2.85 -15.21 -12.49
C ASP A 29 -2.85 -15.01 -14.03
N HIS A 30 -3.98 -14.62 -14.63
CA HIS A 30 -4.09 -14.38 -16.07
C HIS A 30 -3.76 -12.94 -16.49
N ALA A 31 -3.44 -12.07 -15.54
CA ALA A 31 -3.07 -10.68 -15.80
C ALA A 31 -1.97 -10.19 -14.86
N GLN A 32 -1.05 -9.38 -15.37
CA GLN A 32 -0.07 -8.67 -14.55
C GLN A 32 0.38 -7.36 -15.20
N ILE A 33 0.83 -6.40 -14.38
CA ILE A 33 1.54 -5.22 -14.92
C ILE A 33 2.91 -5.66 -15.42
N LEU A 34 3.32 -5.21 -16.61
CA LEU A 34 4.59 -5.67 -17.20
C LEU A 34 5.81 -5.39 -16.31
N SER A 35 5.76 -4.33 -15.51
CA SER A 35 6.84 -3.99 -14.56
C SER A 35 6.97 -4.97 -13.39
N GLN A 36 6.01 -5.88 -13.22
CA GLN A 36 6.03 -6.95 -12.21
C GLN A 36 6.45 -8.29 -12.83
N ALA A 37 6.64 -8.37 -14.15
CA ALA A 37 7.05 -9.60 -14.81
C ALA A 37 8.49 -9.94 -14.41
N ASP A 38 8.68 -11.13 -13.85
CA ASP A 38 9.97 -11.71 -13.49
C ASP A 38 10.05 -13.19 -13.93
N ASP A 39 11.12 -13.90 -13.53
CA ASP A 39 11.30 -15.33 -13.80
C ASP A 39 10.26 -16.24 -13.10
N GLN A 40 9.33 -15.68 -12.30
CA GLN A 40 8.23 -16.39 -11.66
C GLN A 40 6.85 -16.00 -12.22
N SER A 41 6.82 -15.11 -13.22
CA SER A 41 5.57 -14.62 -13.81
C SER A 41 4.71 -15.78 -14.33
N PRO A 42 3.39 -15.79 -14.04
CA PRO A 42 2.47 -16.79 -14.59
C PRO A 42 2.32 -16.71 -16.12
N LEU A 43 2.79 -15.61 -16.73
CA LEU A 43 2.68 -15.31 -18.15
C LEU A 43 3.93 -15.67 -18.98
N LEU A 44 4.88 -16.44 -18.43
CA LEU A 44 6.15 -16.79 -19.09
C LEU A 44 5.97 -17.71 -20.30
N ASP A 45 5.09 -18.71 -20.18
CA ASP A 45 4.98 -19.82 -21.16
C ASP A 45 3.64 -19.86 -21.90
N VAL A 46 2.82 -18.82 -21.80
CA VAL A 46 1.51 -18.71 -22.46
C VAL A 46 1.49 -17.54 -23.44
N PRO A 47 0.76 -17.57 -24.55
CA PRO A 47 0.64 -16.39 -25.41
C PRO A 47 0.08 -15.18 -24.65
N VAL A 48 0.68 -14.00 -24.78
CA VAL A 48 0.32 -12.81 -24.00
C VAL A 48 -0.04 -11.64 -24.89
N ALA A 49 -1.23 -11.09 -24.70
CA ALA A 49 -1.63 -9.80 -25.24
C ALA A 49 -1.25 -8.70 -24.26
N VAL A 50 -0.34 -7.81 -24.65
CA VAL A 50 -0.05 -6.60 -23.90
C VAL A 50 -1.12 -5.58 -24.24
N CYS A 51 -1.89 -5.16 -23.25
CA CYS A 51 -3.07 -4.32 -23.41
C CYS A 51 -2.82 -2.88 -22.94
N CYS A 52 -3.42 -1.93 -23.65
CA CYS A 52 -3.57 -0.56 -23.16
C CYS A 52 -4.56 -0.56 -21.98
N PRO A 53 -4.19 -0.04 -20.80
CA PRO A 53 -5.07 -0.09 -19.64
C PRO A 53 -6.30 0.82 -19.75
N ASN A 54 -6.28 1.78 -20.69
CA ASN A 54 -7.35 2.75 -20.86
C ASN A 54 -8.50 2.25 -21.74
N CYS A 55 -8.20 1.47 -22.79
CA CYS A 55 -9.22 0.97 -23.72
C CYS A 55 -9.25 -0.56 -23.88
N GLY A 56 -8.33 -1.30 -23.26
CA GLY A 56 -8.26 -2.76 -23.38
C GLY A 56 -7.68 -3.28 -24.70
N GLU A 57 -7.37 -2.40 -25.65
CA GLU A 57 -6.81 -2.81 -26.94
C GLU A 57 -5.42 -3.42 -26.77
N ALA A 58 -5.18 -4.55 -27.45
CA ALA A 58 -3.86 -5.16 -27.50
C ALA A 58 -2.91 -4.29 -28.32
N VAL A 59 -1.87 -3.77 -27.68
CA VAL A 59 -0.81 -2.98 -28.33
C VAL A 59 0.26 -3.87 -28.95
N THR A 60 0.51 -5.04 -28.34
CA THR A 60 1.51 -6.02 -28.79
C THR A 60 1.06 -7.43 -28.41
N LEU A 61 1.42 -8.43 -29.22
CA LEU A 61 1.21 -9.85 -28.93
C LEU A 61 2.56 -10.58 -28.79
N HIS A 62 2.73 -11.31 -27.71
CA HIS A 62 3.86 -12.23 -27.48
C HIS A 62 3.37 -13.67 -27.62
N GLU A 63 3.59 -14.29 -28.78
CA GLU A 63 3.08 -15.63 -29.09
C GLU A 63 3.66 -16.75 -28.20
N ARG A 64 4.79 -16.49 -27.53
CA ARG A 64 5.53 -17.47 -26.71
C ARG A 64 5.64 -17.06 -25.24
N GLY A 65 4.81 -16.10 -24.82
CA GLY A 65 4.85 -15.54 -23.47
C GLY A 65 5.82 -14.39 -23.29
N LEU A 66 5.72 -13.79 -22.10
CA LEU A 66 6.56 -12.66 -21.73
C LEU A 66 7.99 -13.11 -21.45
N PRO A 67 9.00 -12.29 -21.77
CA PRO A 67 10.35 -12.53 -21.27
C PRO A 67 10.35 -12.41 -19.74
N GLY A 68 11.26 -13.14 -19.07
CA GLY A 68 11.41 -13.11 -17.60
C GLY A 68 11.91 -11.78 -17.03
N ASP A 69 12.21 -10.79 -17.87
CA ASP A 69 12.32 -9.38 -17.49
C ASP A 69 11.87 -8.51 -18.66
N VAL A 70 11.06 -7.50 -18.37
CA VAL A 70 10.63 -6.48 -19.34
C VAL A 70 11.14 -5.11 -18.87
N PRO A 71 12.44 -4.82 -19.01
CA PRO A 71 13.01 -3.59 -18.46
C PRO A 71 12.51 -2.34 -19.22
N TYR A 72 12.04 -2.52 -20.45
CA TYR A 72 11.55 -1.44 -21.29
C TYR A 72 10.38 -1.89 -22.15
N PHE A 73 9.30 -1.12 -22.08
CA PHE A 73 8.15 -1.19 -22.95
C PHE A 73 7.69 0.24 -23.24
N ASP A 74 7.62 0.57 -24.51
CA ASP A 74 7.12 1.86 -24.99
C ASP A 74 6.42 1.63 -26.31
N SER A 75 5.10 1.77 -26.30
CA SER A 75 4.26 1.60 -27.49
C SER A 75 3.05 2.50 -27.39
N ALA A 76 2.72 3.19 -28.47
CA ALA A 76 1.53 4.01 -28.53
C ALA A 76 0.28 3.13 -28.78
N CYS A 77 -0.75 3.31 -27.96
CA CYS A 77 -2.04 2.71 -28.24
C CYS A 77 -2.72 3.45 -29.40
N THR A 78 -3.00 2.76 -30.50
CA THR A 78 -3.62 3.35 -31.70
C THR A 78 -5.06 3.83 -31.48
N GLN A 79 -5.76 3.30 -30.47
CA GLN A 79 -7.13 3.69 -30.13
C GLN A 79 -7.19 4.95 -29.26
N CYS A 80 -6.26 5.09 -28.31
CA CYS A 80 -6.26 6.21 -27.37
C CYS A 80 -5.27 7.32 -27.74
N ASP A 81 -4.32 7.04 -28.64
CA ASP A 81 -3.17 7.91 -28.94
C ASP A 81 -2.35 8.27 -27.69
N VAL A 82 -2.18 7.30 -26.78
CA VAL A 82 -1.40 7.44 -25.55
C VAL A 82 -0.29 6.41 -25.50
N ASP A 83 0.93 6.85 -25.18
CA ASP A 83 2.07 5.98 -24.92
C ASP A 83 1.81 5.08 -23.69
N VAL A 84 1.94 3.79 -23.89
CA VAL A 84 1.87 2.77 -22.85
C VAL A 84 3.30 2.37 -22.46
N ARG A 85 3.62 2.59 -21.18
CA ARG A 85 4.93 2.30 -20.57
C ARG A 85 4.89 1.00 -19.77
N THR A 86 6.04 0.39 -19.49
CA THR A 86 6.14 -0.86 -18.70
C THR A 86 5.32 -0.86 -17.40
N TRP A 87 5.32 0.26 -16.67
CA TRP A 87 4.62 0.42 -15.39
C TRP A 87 3.11 0.71 -15.52
N CYS A 88 2.55 0.68 -16.73
CA CYS A 88 1.11 0.80 -16.96
C CYS A 88 0.57 -0.15 -18.04
N ALA A 89 1.45 -0.80 -18.79
CA ALA A 89 1.10 -1.88 -19.70
C ALA A 89 0.66 -3.10 -18.90
N VAL A 90 -0.43 -3.74 -19.35
CA VAL A 90 -0.93 -4.97 -18.72
C VAL A 90 -0.71 -6.15 -19.66
N GLY A 91 0.07 -7.13 -19.24
CA GLY A 91 0.10 -8.43 -19.91
C GLY A 91 -1.12 -9.23 -19.51
N ILE A 92 -1.86 -9.75 -20.48
CA ILE A 92 -3.01 -10.64 -20.30
C ILE A 92 -2.74 -11.94 -21.06
N ASP A 93 -3.03 -13.09 -20.47
CA ASP A 93 -3.12 -14.36 -21.20
C ASP A 93 -4.07 -14.15 -22.40
N ALA A 94 -3.56 -14.36 -23.61
CA ALA A 94 -4.28 -14.05 -24.85
C ALA A 94 -5.63 -14.80 -24.96
N ALA A 95 -5.80 -15.93 -24.27
CA ALA A 95 -7.07 -16.64 -24.20
C ALA A 95 -8.17 -15.84 -23.48
N TYR A 96 -7.80 -14.92 -22.58
CA TYR A 96 -8.69 -14.09 -21.78
C TYR A 96 -8.85 -12.67 -22.33
N HIS A 97 -8.14 -12.28 -23.40
CA HIS A 97 -8.17 -10.93 -23.94
C HIS A 97 -9.59 -10.41 -24.25
N GLN A 98 -10.47 -11.28 -24.75
CA GLN A 98 -11.84 -10.90 -25.14
C GLN A 98 -12.77 -10.53 -23.99
N ILE A 99 -12.43 -10.93 -22.75
CA ILE A 99 -13.25 -10.64 -21.57
C ILE A 99 -12.69 -9.49 -20.73
N VAL A 100 -11.65 -8.82 -21.23
CA VAL A 100 -10.99 -7.73 -20.51
C VAL A 100 -11.86 -6.48 -20.51
N GLU A 101 -12.13 -5.98 -19.31
CA GLU A 101 -12.78 -4.70 -19.07
C GLU A 101 -11.74 -3.60 -18.85
N PRO A 102 -11.78 -2.49 -19.61
CA PRO A 102 -10.83 -1.37 -19.43
C PRO A 102 -10.86 -0.76 -18.02
N ALA A 103 -12.02 -0.72 -17.37
CA ALA A 103 -12.14 -0.23 -16.00
C ALA A 103 -11.37 -1.10 -14.99
N ALA A 104 -11.37 -2.41 -15.19
CA ALA A 104 -10.61 -3.35 -14.36
C ALA A 104 -9.10 -3.19 -14.58
N LEU A 105 -8.65 -2.99 -15.84
CA LEU A 105 -7.24 -2.70 -16.13
C LEU A 105 -6.79 -1.37 -15.51
N THR A 106 -7.61 -0.33 -15.63
CA THR A 106 -7.34 0.99 -15.03
C THR A 106 -7.18 0.87 -13.52
N THR A 107 -8.09 0.16 -12.86
CA THR A 107 -8.03 -0.07 -11.41
C THR A 107 -6.76 -0.82 -11.02
N MET A 108 -6.39 -1.85 -11.78
CA MET A 108 -5.20 -2.65 -11.52
C MET A 108 -3.91 -1.81 -11.66
N VAL A 109 -3.82 -0.95 -12.67
CA VAL A 109 -2.68 -0.04 -12.87
C VAL A 109 -2.59 1.00 -11.74
N GLN A 110 -3.71 1.62 -11.38
CA GLN A 110 -3.73 2.63 -10.32
C GLN A 110 -3.39 2.03 -8.95
N GLN A 111 -3.86 0.81 -8.67
CA GLN A 111 -3.50 0.09 -7.45
C GLN A 111 -2.01 -0.26 -7.43
N PHE A 112 -1.45 -0.72 -8.56
CA PHE A 112 -0.01 -0.95 -8.69
C PHE A 112 0.81 0.32 -8.47
N TRP A 113 0.39 1.47 -9.02
CA TRP A 113 1.07 2.75 -8.78
C TRP A 113 1.07 3.16 -7.32
N ASP A 114 -0.08 3.01 -6.66
CA ASP A 114 -0.23 3.26 -5.23
C ASP A 114 0.73 2.36 -4.43
N ASP A 115 0.68 1.04 -4.62
CA ASP A 115 1.50 0.07 -3.89
C ASP A 115 3.00 0.28 -4.14
N TRP A 116 3.38 0.58 -5.37
CA TRP A 116 4.77 0.83 -5.73
C TRP A 116 5.31 2.13 -5.11
N LEU A 117 4.52 3.21 -5.12
CA LEU A 117 4.88 4.45 -4.44
C LEU A 117 4.93 4.28 -2.92
N TRP A 118 3.96 3.56 -2.35
CA TRP A 118 3.91 3.30 -0.91
C TRP A 118 5.10 2.49 -0.44
N SER A 119 5.58 1.53 -1.23
CA SER A 119 6.75 0.72 -0.88
C SER A 119 8.07 1.51 -0.90
N GLY A 120 8.06 2.73 -1.44
CA GLY A 120 9.26 3.54 -1.64
C GLY A 120 10.00 3.12 -2.89
N ILE A 121 9.96 3.95 -3.93
CA ILE A 121 10.70 3.68 -5.16
C ILE A 121 12.12 4.21 -4.98
N THR A 122 13.12 3.34 -4.94
CA THR A 122 14.52 3.74 -4.85
C THR A 122 15.23 3.60 -6.18
N ASN A 123 16.27 4.42 -6.41
CA ASN A 123 17.20 4.16 -7.50
C ASN A 123 18.22 3.06 -7.13
N SER A 124 19.15 2.75 -8.04
CA SER A 124 20.20 1.74 -7.82
C SER A 124 21.18 2.07 -6.68
N LYS A 125 21.11 3.27 -6.11
CA LYS A 125 21.89 3.70 -4.94
C LYS A 125 21.07 3.66 -3.64
N GLY A 126 19.81 3.23 -3.68
CA GLY A 126 18.90 3.28 -2.53
C GLY A 126 18.35 4.67 -2.24
N GLU A 127 18.48 5.63 -3.17
CA GLU A 127 17.93 6.99 -2.97
C GLU A 127 16.44 6.99 -3.34
N PRO A 128 15.53 7.44 -2.46
CA PRO A 128 14.10 7.53 -2.76
C PRO A 128 13.79 8.45 -3.95
N ARG A 129 12.82 8.05 -4.78
CA ARG A 129 12.36 8.70 -6.02
C ARG A 129 10.85 8.95 -6.03
N THR A 130 10.21 8.93 -4.86
CA THR A 130 8.75 9.05 -4.70
C THR A 130 8.18 10.28 -5.43
N ASP A 131 8.86 11.42 -5.40
CA ASP A 131 8.45 12.67 -6.08
C ASP A 131 8.38 12.51 -7.59
N GLU A 132 9.45 11.97 -8.18
CA GLU A 132 9.56 11.79 -9.62
C GLU A 132 8.43 10.86 -10.11
N TYR A 133 8.19 9.76 -9.41
CA TYR A 133 7.17 8.81 -9.82
C TYR A 133 5.75 9.33 -9.55
N THR A 134 5.55 10.12 -8.50
CA THR A 134 4.28 10.83 -8.29
C THR A 134 3.96 11.74 -9.47
N GLU A 135 4.93 12.53 -9.95
CA GLU A 135 4.75 13.42 -11.10
C GLU A 135 4.55 12.64 -12.42
N ARG A 136 5.32 11.56 -12.63
CA ARG A 136 5.18 10.69 -13.82
C ARG A 136 3.81 10.05 -13.89
N PHE A 137 3.31 9.54 -12.76
CA PHE A 137 1.98 8.91 -12.69
C PHE A 137 0.87 9.95 -12.83
N ALA A 138 0.99 11.12 -12.22
CA ALA A 138 0.03 12.22 -12.41
C ALA A 138 -0.05 12.66 -13.89
N THR A 139 1.10 12.80 -14.55
CA THR A 139 1.17 13.13 -15.99
C THR A 139 0.52 12.05 -16.83
N LYS A 140 0.78 10.78 -16.54
CA LYS A 140 0.22 9.66 -17.30
C LYS A 140 -1.27 9.46 -17.06
N SER A 141 -1.72 9.59 -15.81
CA SER A 141 -3.13 9.66 -15.43
C SER A 141 -3.87 10.72 -16.26
N THR A 142 -3.31 11.93 -16.33
CA THR A 142 -3.86 13.03 -17.14
C THR A 142 -3.93 12.66 -18.63
N ALA A 143 -2.87 12.04 -19.17
CA ALA A 143 -2.86 11.61 -20.58
C ALA A 143 -3.94 10.55 -20.88
N PHE A 144 -4.23 9.65 -19.93
CA PHE A 144 -5.34 8.70 -20.05
C PHE A 144 -6.72 9.30 -19.74
N GLY A 145 -6.78 10.54 -19.22
CA GLY A 145 -8.03 11.15 -18.74
C GLY A 145 -8.52 10.56 -17.42
N TRP A 146 -7.64 9.94 -16.64
CA TRP A 146 -7.95 9.37 -15.34
C TRP A 146 -7.91 10.43 -14.24
N ASN A 147 -8.69 10.19 -13.19
CA ASN A 147 -8.62 10.95 -11.95
C ASN A 147 -7.87 10.14 -10.89
N TRP A 148 -6.55 10.04 -11.04
CA TRP A 148 -5.66 9.44 -10.04
C TRP A 148 -4.91 10.52 -9.27
N GLU A 149 -4.83 10.33 -7.96
CA GLU A 149 -4.04 11.12 -7.05
C GLU A 149 -3.46 10.22 -5.96
N VAL A 150 -2.17 10.38 -5.65
CA VAL A 150 -1.53 9.61 -4.59
C VAL A 150 -2.22 9.86 -3.25
N THR A 151 -2.47 8.78 -2.51
CA THR A 151 -3.05 8.83 -1.16
C THR A 151 -2.04 8.34 -0.14
N CYS A 152 -2.07 8.87 1.08
CA CYS A 152 -1.31 8.25 2.17
C CYS A 152 -1.91 6.87 2.47
N PRO A 153 -1.12 5.79 2.51
CA PRO A 153 -1.66 4.44 2.68
C PRO A 153 -2.34 4.24 4.02
N LEU A 154 -1.96 5.04 5.04
CA LEU A 154 -2.46 4.95 6.40
C LEU A 154 -3.71 5.81 6.64
N CYS A 155 -3.67 7.12 6.37
CA CYS A 155 -4.82 8.01 6.59
C CYS A 155 -5.77 8.15 5.39
N ARG A 156 -5.44 7.58 4.24
CA ARG A 156 -6.23 7.62 2.99
C ARG A 156 -6.52 9.01 2.42
N ARG A 157 -6.05 10.09 3.07
CA ARG A 157 -6.10 11.45 2.52
C ARG A 157 -5.25 11.53 1.25
N THR A 158 -5.78 12.24 0.26
CA THR A 158 -5.10 12.52 -0.99
C THR A 158 -4.02 13.57 -0.81
N ARG A 159 -3.06 13.64 -1.74
CA ARG A 159 -2.00 14.66 -1.73
C ARG A 159 -2.55 16.08 -1.60
N THR A 160 -3.57 16.44 -2.38
CA THR A 160 -4.22 17.75 -2.34
C THR A 160 -4.80 18.05 -0.96
N ALA A 161 -5.43 17.07 -0.31
CA ALA A 161 -5.93 17.25 1.05
C ALA A 161 -4.77 17.49 2.04
N LEU A 162 -3.71 16.69 1.92
CA LEU A 162 -2.55 16.80 2.80
C LEU A 162 -1.74 18.10 2.61
N GLU A 163 -1.69 18.65 1.39
CA GLU A 163 -1.02 19.93 1.08
C GLU A 163 -1.71 21.10 1.79
N ARG A 164 -3.05 21.09 1.87
CA ARG A 164 -3.82 22.13 2.58
C ARG A 164 -3.58 22.10 4.08
N ASP A 165 -3.45 20.90 4.65
CA ASP A 165 -3.35 20.69 6.10
C ASP A 165 -1.91 20.78 6.63
N SER A 166 -0.93 21.12 5.77
CA SER A 166 0.51 21.11 6.12
C SER A 166 1.03 19.73 6.59
N ALA A 167 0.31 18.66 6.29
CA ALA A 167 0.69 17.28 6.62
C ALA A 167 1.74 16.70 5.64
N LEU A 168 2.12 17.48 4.62
CA LEU A 168 3.23 17.23 3.71
C LEU A 168 4.29 18.33 3.92
N VAL A 169 5.49 17.95 4.33
CA VAL A 169 6.63 18.87 4.32
C VAL A 169 7.25 18.80 2.93
N GLY A 170 7.18 19.90 2.16
CA GLY A 170 7.70 19.93 0.79
C GLY A 170 6.82 19.22 -0.26
N GLY A 171 5.60 18.80 0.10
CA GLY A 171 4.62 18.23 -0.84
C GLY A 171 4.64 16.71 -1.01
N ASN A 172 5.47 15.98 -0.25
CA ASN A 172 5.71 14.55 -0.48
C ASN A 172 5.48 13.66 0.75
N LEU A 173 5.19 12.38 0.50
CA LEU A 173 5.15 11.35 1.53
C LEU A 173 6.57 11.07 2.02
N ASP A 174 6.75 11.05 3.34
CA ASP A 174 8.00 10.69 3.99
C ASP A 174 8.19 9.17 3.97
N TYR A 175 9.38 8.73 3.61
CA TYR A 175 9.73 7.31 3.63
C TYR A 175 10.12 6.88 5.05
N HIS A 176 9.31 6.01 5.65
CA HIS A 176 9.54 5.42 6.95
C HIS A 176 10.38 4.15 6.80
N HIS A 177 11.62 4.16 7.28
CA HIS A 177 12.51 2.99 7.22
C HIS A 177 12.21 2.01 8.37
N TRP A 178 11.83 0.78 8.02
CA TRP A 178 11.84 -0.35 8.93
C TRP A 178 13.26 -0.94 9.04
N SER A 179 13.96 -1.04 7.92
CA SER A 179 15.36 -1.49 7.81
C SER A 179 16.10 -0.65 6.78
N HIS A 180 17.43 -0.55 6.91
CA HIS A 180 18.30 0.12 5.93
C HIS A 180 19.12 -0.87 5.08
N ASN A 181 19.19 -2.16 5.45
CA ASN A 181 19.94 -3.16 4.71
C ASN A 181 19.34 -4.59 4.82
N PRO A 182 18.57 -5.05 3.82
CA PRO A 182 18.09 -4.26 2.69
C PRO A 182 17.20 -3.10 3.17
N ASP A 183 17.17 -2.01 2.39
CA ASP A 183 16.27 -0.91 2.66
C ASP A 183 14.83 -1.37 2.48
N GLN A 184 14.02 -1.21 3.52
CA GLN A 184 12.63 -1.66 3.54
C GLN A 184 11.82 -0.67 4.38
N GLY A 185 10.69 -0.24 3.86
CA GLY A 185 9.95 0.88 4.43
C GLY A 185 8.62 1.14 3.77
N VAL A 186 7.95 2.19 4.23
CA VAL A 186 6.68 2.66 3.67
C VAL A 186 6.62 4.19 3.62
N CYS A 187 6.12 4.73 2.51
CA CYS A 187 5.83 6.15 2.35
C CYS A 187 4.54 6.54 3.08
N LEU A 188 4.65 7.43 4.06
CA LEU A 188 3.55 7.96 4.87
C LEU A 188 3.51 9.49 4.80
N CYS A 189 2.36 10.12 5.02
CA CYS A 189 2.38 11.57 5.25
C CYS A 189 3.07 11.87 6.59
N ARG A 190 3.62 13.07 6.75
CA ARG A 190 4.37 13.48 7.94
C ARG A 190 3.58 13.25 9.22
N GLU A 191 2.30 13.58 9.19
CA GLU A 191 1.41 13.39 10.33
C GLU A 191 1.28 11.91 10.72
N CYS A 192 1.04 11.02 9.74
CA CYS A 192 1.00 9.59 9.99
C CYS A 192 2.34 9.04 10.48
N HIS A 193 3.45 9.50 9.89
CA HIS A 193 4.80 9.15 10.32
C HIS A 193 5.03 9.51 11.79
N ASN A 194 4.69 10.73 12.19
CA ASN A 194 4.82 11.18 13.57
C ASN A 194 3.88 10.41 14.51
N ILE A 195 2.64 10.14 14.09
CA ILE A 195 1.65 9.44 14.92
C ILE A 195 2.09 8.03 15.27
N ILE A 196 2.63 7.27 14.30
CA ILE A 196 3.17 5.93 14.58
C ILE A 196 4.44 6.00 15.42
N GLY A 197 5.26 7.06 15.25
CA GLY A 197 6.44 7.35 16.05
C GLY A 197 6.16 8.03 17.39
N PHE A 198 4.91 8.14 17.84
CA PHE A 198 4.51 8.83 19.08
C PHE A 198 4.95 10.31 19.17
N ASP A 199 5.30 10.93 18.05
CA ASP A 199 5.87 12.29 17.95
C ASP A 199 7.09 12.48 18.85
N THR A 200 7.94 11.46 18.91
CA THR A 200 9.11 11.38 19.79
C THR A 200 10.34 10.95 18.97
N TYR A 201 11.54 11.11 19.53
CA TYR A 201 12.75 10.67 18.83
C TYR A 201 12.91 9.15 18.88
N ASP A 202 13.57 8.59 17.87
CA ASP A 202 13.78 7.13 17.76
C ASP A 202 14.43 6.52 19.01
N THR A 203 15.39 7.21 19.63
CA THR A 203 16.05 6.75 20.85
C THR A 203 15.10 6.67 22.04
N GLU A 204 14.21 7.66 22.18
CA GLU A 204 13.20 7.68 23.25
C GLU A 204 12.12 6.63 23.00
N LEU A 205 11.80 6.34 21.74
CA LEU A 205 10.85 5.30 21.39
C LEU A 205 11.41 3.90 21.62
N GLU A 206 12.71 3.72 21.44
CA GLU A 206 13.42 2.48 21.79
C GLU A 206 13.41 2.24 23.30
N GLU A 207 13.77 3.25 24.10
CA GLU A 207 13.68 3.19 25.58
C GLU A 207 12.26 2.89 26.05
N ARG A 208 11.26 3.47 25.37
CA ARG A 208 9.85 3.20 25.65
C ARG A 208 9.48 1.75 25.34
N ALA A 209 9.92 1.19 24.22
CA ALA A 209 9.66 -0.19 23.85
C ALA A 209 10.16 -1.15 24.93
N GLU A 210 11.42 -0.98 25.36
CA GLU A 210 12.01 -1.76 26.45
C GLU A 210 11.19 -1.64 27.74
N SER A 211 10.81 -0.41 28.12
CA SER A 211 10.03 -0.16 29.34
C SER A 211 8.63 -0.80 29.33
N TRP A 212 8.08 -1.02 28.14
CA TRP A 212 6.75 -1.61 27.93
C TRP A 212 6.82 -3.11 27.64
N GLY A 213 8.02 -3.69 27.58
CA GLY A 213 8.25 -5.11 27.33
C GLY A 213 8.17 -5.53 25.86
N PHE A 214 8.45 -4.61 24.93
CA PHE A 214 8.57 -4.88 23.50
C PHE A 214 10.04 -4.93 23.06
N ASP A 215 10.30 -5.57 21.92
CA ASP A 215 11.67 -5.85 21.47
C ASP A 215 12.34 -4.61 20.85
N SER A 216 11.57 -3.72 20.23
CA SER A 216 12.10 -2.51 19.59
C SER A 216 11.05 -1.43 19.39
N ARG A 217 11.49 -0.21 19.02
CA ARG A 217 10.60 0.87 18.59
C ARG A 217 9.66 0.46 17.45
N HIS A 218 10.08 -0.46 16.57
CA HIS A 218 9.27 -0.88 15.43
C HIS A 218 8.02 -1.64 15.87
N ASP A 219 8.07 -2.40 16.97
CA ASP A 219 6.89 -3.07 17.52
C ASP A 219 5.82 -2.05 17.91
N LEU A 220 6.23 -0.97 18.56
CA LEU A 220 5.33 0.11 18.96
C LEU A 220 4.72 0.81 17.73
N GLN A 221 5.54 1.05 16.70
CA GLN A 221 5.10 1.68 15.46
C GLN A 221 4.13 0.80 14.67
N VAL A 222 4.40 -0.50 14.57
CA VAL A 222 3.52 -1.49 13.90
C VAL A 222 2.16 -1.56 14.58
N ILE A 223 2.14 -1.61 15.91
CA ILE A 223 0.89 -1.60 16.68
C ILE A 223 0.11 -0.32 16.38
N ARG A 224 0.74 0.85 16.48
CA ARG A 224 0.06 2.13 16.19
C ARG A 224 -0.42 2.24 14.76
N LEU A 225 0.35 1.74 13.81
CA LEU A 225 -0.01 1.69 12.42
C LEU A 225 -1.27 0.84 12.21
N ALA A 226 -1.31 -0.36 12.79
CA ALA A 226 -2.48 -1.24 12.70
C ALA A 226 -3.73 -0.61 13.34
N LEU A 227 -3.57 0.01 14.52
CA LEU A 227 -4.66 0.68 15.22
C LEU A 227 -5.19 1.89 14.45
N ARG A 228 -4.30 2.70 13.86
CA ARG A 228 -4.69 3.85 13.04
C ARG A 228 -5.34 3.41 11.74
N ASP A 229 -4.82 2.39 11.07
CA ASP A 229 -5.43 1.82 9.86
C ASP A 229 -6.84 1.30 10.17
N ALA A 230 -7.03 0.60 11.30
CA ALA A 230 -8.35 0.16 11.76
C ALA A 230 -9.31 1.33 11.99
N ALA A 231 -8.84 2.39 12.65
CA ALA A 231 -9.61 3.61 12.87
C ALA A 231 -10.02 4.29 11.55
N VAL A 232 -9.12 4.38 10.58
CA VAL A 232 -9.38 5.05 9.30
C VAL A 232 -10.36 4.27 8.42
N THR A 233 -10.35 2.93 8.48
CA THR A 233 -11.25 2.13 7.62
C THR A 233 -12.54 1.69 8.29
N GLY A 234 -12.71 1.96 9.58
CA GLY A 234 -13.78 1.37 10.38
C GLY A 234 -13.77 -0.16 10.34
N ARG A 235 -12.59 -0.78 10.20
CA ARG A 235 -12.45 -2.25 10.20
C ARG A 235 -11.67 -2.64 11.43
N PRO A 236 -12.22 -3.48 12.31
CA PRO A 236 -11.49 -3.89 13.48
C PRO A 236 -10.17 -4.58 13.13
N VAL A 237 -9.18 -4.38 13.99
CA VAL A 237 -7.85 -4.98 13.86
C VAL A 237 -7.93 -6.50 13.71
N GLY A 238 -8.84 -7.16 14.46
CA GLY A 238 -9.00 -8.62 14.44
C GLY A 238 -9.68 -9.18 13.17
N ILE A 239 -10.42 -8.36 12.42
CA ILE A 239 -11.06 -8.77 11.15
C ILE A 239 -10.07 -8.67 9.98
N ARG A 240 -9.00 -7.90 10.12
CA ARG A 240 -7.96 -7.81 9.09
C ARG A 240 -7.02 -9.00 9.18
N SER A 241 -6.70 -9.56 8.02
CA SER A 241 -5.56 -10.47 7.90
C SER A 241 -4.28 -9.69 8.22
N THR A 242 -3.46 -10.19 9.15
CA THR A 242 -2.14 -9.61 9.44
C THR A 242 -1.20 -9.71 8.24
N THR A 243 -1.44 -10.65 7.32
CA THR A 243 -0.78 -10.69 6.01
C THR A 243 -1.06 -9.41 5.23
N ALA A 244 -2.32 -8.96 5.18
CA ALA A 244 -2.67 -7.74 4.46
C ALA A 244 -2.03 -6.48 5.07
N LEU A 245 -1.77 -6.46 6.39
CA LEU A 245 -1.03 -5.37 7.03
C LEU A 245 0.46 -5.43 6.66
N VAL A 246 1.07 -6.62 6.75
CA VAL A 246 2.48 -6.82 6.40
C VAL A 246 2.74 -6.43 4.96
N ASP A 247 1.92 -6.92 4.02
CA ASP A 247 2.09 -6.65 2.59
C ASP A 247 1.87 -5.16 2.28
N ARG A 248 0.79 -4.57 2.79
CA ARG A 248 0.42 -3.18 2.49
C ARG A 248 1.45 -2.17 3.01
N TYR A 249 2.02 -2.43 4.18
CA TYR A 249 2.94 -1.50 4.84
C TYR A 249 4.40 -1.97 4.77
N ASN A 250 4.67 -3.00 3.97
CA ASN A 250 6.00 -3.55 3.74
C ASN A 250 6.76 -3.83 5.05
N LEU A 251 6.08 -4.44 6.03
CA LEU A 251 6.60 -4.62 7.39
C LEU A 251 7.72 -5.69 7.42
N LEU A 252 8.70 -5.52 8.32
CA LEU A 252 9.72 -6.56 8.59
C LEU A 252 9.14 -7.77 9.34
N HIS A 253 8.10 -7.53 10.13
CA HIS A 253 7.46 -8.55 10.95
C HIS A 253 6.72 -9.57 10.08
N SER A 254 6.79 -10.83 10.48
CA SER A 254 5.91 -11.85 9.90
C SER A 254 4.45 -11.58 10.28
N PRO A 255 3.46 -12.06 9.49
CA PRO A 255 2.05 -11.93 9.85
C PRO A 255 1.73 -12.48 11.25
N GLU A 256 2.44 -13.53 11.66
CA GLU A 256 2.32 -14.14 12.98
C GLU A 256 2.90 -13.23 14.09
N SER A 257 4.04 -12.59 13.84
CA SER A 257 4.63 -11.62 14.76
C SER A 257 3.71 -10.41 14.95
N VAL A 258 3.14 -9.87 13.87
CA VAL A 258 2.14 -8.79 13.94
C VAL A 258 0.93 -9.23 14.75
N ARG A 259 0.43 -10.45 14.55
CA ARG A 259 -0.69 -11.01 15.33
C ARG A 259 -0.38 -11.02 16.83
N GLN A 260 0.80 -11.51 17.21
CA GLN A 260 1.23 -11.57 18.61
C GLN A 260 1.35 -10.19 19.24
N LEU A 261 1.87 -9.20 18.52
CA LEU A 261 1.93 -7.80 18.97
C LEU A 261 0.54 -7.21 19.22
N LEU A 262 -0.44 -7.52 18.38
CA LEU A 262 -1.81 -7.04 18.54
C LEU A 262 -2.55 -7.77 19.66
N GLU A 263 -2.26 -9.05 19.87
CA GLU A 263 -2.79 -9.83 21.00
C GLU A 263 -2.22 -9.38 22.34
N SER A 264 -0.96 -8.92 22.40
CA SER A 264 -0.36 -8.47 23.65
C SER A 264 -1.07 -7.24 24.22
N ILE A 265 -1.46 -6.30 23.36
CA ILE A 265 -2.26 -5.14 23.75
C ILE A 265 -3.74 -5.49 23.97
N GLY A 266 -4.29 -6.45 23.23
CA GLY A 266 -5.68 -6.88 23.40
C GLY A 266 -5.94 -7.55 24.75
N ASN A 267 -4.94 -8.26 25.26
CA ASN A 267 -5.01 -8.98 26.54
C ASN A 267 -4.55 -8.14 27.75
N ASN A 268 -4.10 -6.90 27.56
CA ASN A 268 -3.57 -6.05 28.62
C ASN A 268 -4.12 -4.62 28.52
N GLU A 269 -5.12 -4.33 29.36
CA GLU A 269 -5.80 -3.03 29.40
C GLU A 269 -4.84 -1.85 29.66
N SER A 270 -3.91 -2.01 30.60
CA SER A 270 -2.93 -0.95 30.91
C SER A 270 -2.01 -0.66 29.73
N LEU A 271 -1.57 -1.68 28.99
CA LEU A 271 -0.80 -1.46 27.77
C LEU A 271 -1.67 -0.82 26.68
N ARG A 272 -2.91 -1.28 26.51
CA ARG A 272 -3.85 -0.73 25.54
C ARG A 272 -4.04 0.78 25.71
N GLU A 273 -4.23 1.26 26.93
CA GLU A 273 -4.38 2.70 27.22
C GLU A 273 -3.17 3.53 26.77
N LEU A 274 -1.96 2.96 26.79
CA LEU A 274 -0.74 3.66 26.35
C LEU A 274 -0.69 3.87 24.83
N PHE A 275 -1.31 2.98 24.06
CA PHE A 275 -1.37 3.09 22.60
C PHE A 275 -2.53 3.99 22.11
N LEU A 276 -3.64 4.01 22.84
CA LEU A 276 -4.87 4.72 22.48
C LEU A 276 -4.88 6.18 22.98
N ASP A 277 -3.96 7.00 22.49
CA ASP A 277 -4.01 8.44 22.75
C ASP A 277 -4.86 9.22 21.72
N LYS A 278 -5.20 10.47 22.05
CA LYS A 278 -5.99 11.34 21.16
C LYS A 278 -5.33 11.61 19.81
N ARG A 279 -4.02 11.42 19.67
CA ARG A 279 -3.28 11.64 18.43
C ARG A 279 -3.47 10.48 17.46
N LEU A 280 -3.70 9.27 17.95
CA LEU A 280 -3.93 8.08 17.12
C LEU A 280 -5.05 8.30 16.09
N VAL A 281 -6.09 9.05 16.48
CA VAL A 281 -7.26 9.38 15.65
C VAL A 281 -7.28 10.82 15.13
N ALA A 282 -6.22 11.60 15.39
CA ALA A 282 -6.12 12.96 14.87
C ALA A 282 -6.12 12.95 13.34
N GLY A 283 -6.82 13.92 12.74
CA GLY A 283 -6.94 14.07 11.29
C GLY A 283 -7.78 12.97 10.59
N ILE A 284 -8.35 12.03 11.36
CA ILE A 284 -9.42 11.16 10.87
C ILE A 284 -10.70 11.98 11.08
N ASP A 285 -11.20 12.62 10.02
CA ASP A 285 -12.50 13.26 10.11
C ASP A 285 -13.53 12.20 10.52
N ALA A 286 -14.24 12.44 11.62
CA ALA A 286 -15.46 11.73 11.96
C ALA A 286 -16.57 12.16 10.98
N ASN A 287 -16.34 12.01 9.69
CA ASN A 287 -17.32 12.26 8.66
C ASN A 287 -18.08 10.96 8.43
N CYS A 288 -19.09 10.77 9.29
CA CYS A 288 -20.33 10.10 8.91
C CYS A 288 -20.94 10.73 7.65
#